data_AF-A0ABD4KTY0-F1
#
_entry.id   AF-A0ABD4KTY0-F1
#
_cell.length_a   1.000
_cell.length_b   1.000
_cell.length_c   1.000
_cell.angle_alpha   90.00
_cell.angle_beta   90.00
_cell.angle_gamma   90.00
#
_symmetry.space_group_name_H-M   'P 1'
#
loop_
_entity.id
_entity.type
_entity.pdbx_description
1 polymer ?
#
loop_
_entity_poly.entity_id
_entity_poly.type
_entity_poly.pdbx_seq_one_letter_code
_entity_poly.pdbx_strand_id
1 'polypeptide(L)'
;LNVFWTRPQEYYDRAAWSGTWHMDGGAFMNQATHYVDLLHWLVGPIETIHAITSTHRDIEVEDTGVVNIKWRNGALGSMAVTMCTYPNNLEGSITILGEKGTVRVGGVAVNEIQEWNFAES
;
A
#
# COMPACT_ATOMS: atom_id res chain seq x y z
N LEU A 1 2.17 -5.88 2.93
CA LEU A 1 2.03 -5.22 1.61
C LEU A 1 2.72 -3.88 1.70
N ASN A 2 3.54 -3.49 0.74
CA ASN A 2 4.23 -2.20 0.79
C ASN A 2 4.07 -1.42 -0.52
N VAL A 3 3.94 -0.10 -0.39
CA VAL A 3 3.99 0.85 -1.51
C VAL A 3 4.96 1.98 -1.13
N PHE A 4 6.19 1.87 -1.60
CA PHE A 4 7.26 2.82 -1.35
C PHE A 4 7.60 3.53 -2.64
N TRP A 5 6.85 4.60 -2.90
CA TRP A 5 6.93 5.40 -4.11
C TRP A 5 7.43 6.82 -3.83
N THR A 6 7.71 7.56 -4.89
CA THR A 6 8.20 8.94 -4.82
C THR A 6 7.23 9.87 -5.51
N ARG A 7 6.69 10.83 -4.78
CA ARG A 7 6.00 12.01 -5.32
C ARG A 7 6.65 13.26 -4.72
N PRO A 8 7.34 14.09 -5.53
CA PRO A 8 7.87 15.37 -5.06
C PRO A 8 6.75 16.37 -4.83
N GLN A 9 7.04 17.51 -4.19
CA GLN A 9 6.04 18.58 -4.00
C GLN A 9 5.44 19.04 -5.35
N GLU A 10 6.27 19.15 -6.38
CA GLU A 10 5.87 19.48 -7.76
C GLU A 10 4.85 18.51 -8.38
N TYR A 11 4.59 17.34 -7.79
CA TYR A 11 3.50 16.47 -8.21
C TYR A 11 2.14 17.02 -7.78
N TYR A 12 2.06 17.49 -6.53
CA TYR A 12 0.83 18.00 -5.91
C TYR A 12 0.51 19.43 -6.38
N ASP A 13 1.54 20.24 -6.63
CA ASP A 13 1.38 21.63 -7.09
C ASP A 13 0.78 21.76 -8.52
N ARG A 14 0.63 20.65 -9.25
CA ARG A 14 0.15 20.64 -10.63
C ARG A 14 -1.32 21.02 -10.77
N ALA A 15 -2.10 20.84 -9.72
CA ALA A 15 -3.52 21.17 -9.73
C ALA A 15 -4.00 21.49 -8.32
N ALA A 16 -4.83 22.54 -8.18
CA ALA A 16 -5.33 23.01 -6.89
C ALA A 16 -6.17 21.98 -6.10
N TRP A 17 -6.64 20.92 -6.76
CA TRP A 17 -7.40 19.86 -6.11
C TRP A 17 -6.50 18.76 -5.53
N SER A 18 -5.24 18.65 -5.97
CA SER A 18 -4.35 17.57 -5.53
C SER A 18 -3.86 17.81 -4.10
N GLY A 19 -3.80 16.74 -3.31
CA GLY A 19 -3.43 16.81 -1.90
C GLY A 19 -4.54 17.33 -0.97
N THR A 20 -5.80 17.40 -1.43
CA THR A 20 -6.95 17.85 -0.63
C THR A 20 -7.84 16.69 -0.18
N TRP A 21 -8.47 16.78 0.99
CA TRP A 21 -9.45 15.77 1.43
C TRP A 21 -10.68 15.73 0.52
N HIS A 22 -11.08 16.88 -0.02
CA HIS A 22 -12.34 17.00 -0.74
C HIS A 22 -12.34 16.28 -2.09
N MET A 23 -11.21 16.32 -2.80
CA MET A 23 -11.15 15.90 -4.21
C MET A 23 -10.08 14.85 -4.52
N ASP A 24 -9.08 14.67 -3.66
CA ASP A 24 -7.95 13.78 -3.95
C ASP A 24 -7.86 12.62 -2.95
N GLY A 25 -7.76 12.95 -1.66
CA GLY A 25 -7.28 12.03 -0.64
C GLY A 25 -5.75 11.86 -0.70
N GLY A 26 -5.20 11.12 0.27
CA GLY A 26 -3.75 10.96 0.40
C GLY A 26 -3.19 9.70 -0.24
N ALA A 27 -2.07 9.26 0.31
CA ALA A 27 -1.30 8.12 -0.16
C ALA A 27 -2.13 6.83 -0.25
N PHE A 28 -3.03 6.58 0.70
CA PHE A 28 -3.87 5.38 0.64
C PHE A 28 -5.00 5.50 -0.37
N MET A 29 -5.70 6.65 -0.37
CA MET A 29 -6.95 6.81 -1.13
C MET A 29 -6.73 7.02 -2.62
N ASN A 30 -5.64 7.71 -2.98
CA ASN A 30 -5.28 7.94 -4.38
C ASN A 30 -4.13 7.01 -4.80
N GLN A 31 -2.90 7.24 -4.32
CA GLN A 31 -1.72 6.63 -4.95
C GLN A 31 -1.65 5.10 -4.76
N ALA A 32 -2.01 4.58 -3.58
CA ALA A 32 -1.96 3.17 -3.25
C ALA A 32 -3.34 2.49 -3.30
N THR A 33 -4.35 3.11 -3.90
CA THR A 33 -5.75 2.62 -3.88
C THR A 33 -5.89 1.19 -4.42
N HIS A 34 -5.16 0.88 -5.51
CA HIS A 34 -5.14 -0.46 -6.09
C HIS A 34 -4.55 -1.51 -5.16
N TYR A 35 -3.62 -1.13 -4.28
CA TYR A 35 -3.03 -2.03 -3.30
C TYR A 35 -3.93 -2.22 -2.09
N VAL A 36 -4.68 -1.17 -1.70
CA VAL A 36 -5.73 -1.28 -0.70
C VAL A 36 -6.79 -2.28 -1.16
N ASP A 37 -7.16 -2.23 -2.45
CA ASP A 37 -8.11 -3.19 -3.05
C ASP A 37 -7.62 -4.65 -2.94
N LEU A 38 -6.33 -4.91 -3.20
CA LEU A 38 -5.75 -6.26 -3.08
C LEU A 38 -5.96 -6.91 -1.71
N LEU A 39 -5.96 -6.11 -0.63
CA LEU A 39 -6.18 -6.62 0.73
C LEU A 39 -7.54 -7.31 0.87
N HIS A 40 -8.58 -6.76 0.24
CA HIS A 40 -9.91 -7.34 0.25
C HIS A 40 -10.08 -8.38 -0.87
N TRP A 41 -9.59 -8.07 -2.07
CA TRP A 41 -9.80 -8.92 -3.25
C TRP A 41 -9.08 -10.27 -3.15
N LEU A 42 -7.85 -10.31 -2.62
CA LEU A 42 -7.06 -11.54 -2.53
C LEU A 42 -7.25 -12.28 -1.20
N VAL A 43 -7.32 -11.56 -0.08
CA VAL A 43 -7.34 -12.18 1.26
C VAL A 43 -8.77 -12.32 1.81
N GLY A 44 -9.67 -11.41 1.42
CA GLY A 44 -11.09 -11.46 1.77
C GLY A 44 -11.53 -10.36 2.76
N PRO A 45 -12.68 -10.55 3.43
CA PRO A 45 -13.27 -9.52 4.29
C PRO A 45 -12.42 -9.15 5.51
N ILE A 46 -12.17 -7.86 5.67
CA ILE A 46 -11.45 -7.28 6.82
C ILE A 46 -12.41 -7.19 8.03
N GLU A 47 -11.88 -7.48 9.22
CA GLU A 47 -12.58 -7.35 10.50
C GLU A 47 -12.27 -6.00 11.16
N THR A 48 -10.98 -5.69 11.34
CA THR A 48 -10.53 -4.45 12.00
C THR A 48 -9.21 -3.95 11.41
N ILE A 49 -9.02 -2.63 11.47
CA ILE A 49 -7.76 -1.96 11.11
C ILE A 49 -7.34 -0.96 12.17
N HIS A 50 -6.04 -0.79 12.35
CA HIS A 50 -5.44 0.27 13.16
C HIS A 50 -4.42 1.00 12.29
N ALA A 51 -4.60 2.30 12.09
CA ALA A 51 -3.78 3.09 11.19
C ALA A 51 -3.10 4.27 11.91
N ILE A 52 -1.88 4.60 11.47
CA ILE A 52 -1.16 5.82 11.84
C ILE A 52 -0.71 6.49 10.55
N THR A 53 -0.99 7.78 10.41
CA THR A 53 -0.66 8.58 9.22
C THR A 53 0.17 9.81 9.61
N SER A 54 0.89 10.34 8.62
CA SER A 54 1.73 11.52 8.75
C SER A 54 1.86 12.22 7.41
N THR A 55 2.17 13.52 7.45
CA THR A 55 2.29 14.38 6.28
C THR A 55 3.61 15.14 6.37
N HIS A 56 4.38 15.10 5.29
CA HIS A 56 5.70 15.72 5.13
C HIS A 56 5.76 16.66 3.92
N ARG A 57 4.87 16.48 2.93
CA ARG A 57 4.60 17.43 1.85
C ARG A 57 3.71 18.56 2.34
N ASP A 58 3.72 19.67 1.63
CA ASP A 58 2.84 20.81 1.88
C ASP A 58 1.47 20.55 1.23
N ILE A 59 0.70 19.65 1.86
CA ILE A 59 -0.64 19.19 1.44
C ILE A 59 -1.51 18.91 2.69
N GLU A 60 -2.82 18.78 2.52
CA GLU A 60 -3.78 18.56 3.61
C GLU A 60 -3.84 17.09 4.10
N VAL A 61 -3.57 16.17 3.16
CA VAL A 61 -3.75 14.71 3.30
C VAL A 61 -2.47 13.99 3.72
N GLU A 62 -2.54 12.70 4.02
CA GLU A 62 -1.35 11.91 4.35
C GLU A 62 -0.50 11.60 3.12
N ASP A 63 0.83 11.71 3.23
CA ASP A 63 1.78 11.18 2.24
C ASP A 63 2.45 9.88 2.71
N THR A 64 2.27 9.53 3.98
CA THR A 64 2.89 8.39 4.64
C THR A 64 1.94 7.81 5.68
N GLY A 65 1.84 6.49 5.73
CA GLY A 65 1.17 5.83 6.83
C GLY A 65 1.38 4.32 6.87
N VAL A 66 1.01 3.75 8.02
CA VAL A 66 1.13 2.34 8.33
C VAL A 66 -0.19 1.83 8.90
N VAL A 67 -0.57 0.61 8.53
CA VAL A 67 -1.82 -0.02 8.93
C VAL A 67 -1.55 -1.45 9.38
N ASN A 68 -2.10 -1.82 10.54
CA ASN A 68 -2.23 -3.21 10.97
C ASN A 68 -3.66 -3.68 10.69
N ILE A 69 -3.81 -4.89 10.17
CA ILE A 69 -5.07 -5.42 9.65
C ILE A 69 -5.34 -6.80 10.24
N LYS A 70 -6.58 -7.03 10.68
CA LYS A 70 -7.12 -8.34 11.03
C LYS A 70 -8.27 -8.69 10.10
N TRP A 71 -8.21 -9.86 9.47
CA TRP A 71 -9.29 -10.40 8.63
C TRP A 71 -10.25 -11.28 9.42
N ARG A 72 -11.48 -11.42 8.93
CA ARG A 72 -12.52 -12.24 9.58
C ARG A 72 -12.19 -13.73 9.64
N ASN A 73 -11.26 -14.20 8.79
CA ASN A 73 -10.74 -15.57 8.80
C ASN A 73 -9.61 -15.78 9.83
N GLY A 74 -9.25 -14.76 10.60
CA GLY A 74 -8.18 -14.80 11.60
C GLY A 74 -6.79 -14.45 11.06
N ALA A 75 -6.62 -14.20 9.75
CA ALA A 75 -5.36 -13.75 9.19
C ALA A 75 -4.98 -12.36 9.73
N LEU A 76 -3.68 -12.14 9.90
CA LEU A 76 -3.08 -10.88 10.31
C LEU A 76 -2.15 -10.38 9.21
N GLY A 77 -2.04 -9.07 9.08
CA GLY A 77 -1.14 -8.47 8.12
C GLY A 77 -0.96 -6.99 8.36
N SER A 78 -0.11 -6.39 7.53
CA SER A 78 0.18 -4.98 7.58
C SER A 78 0.35 -4.38 6.18
N MET A 79 0.12 -3.07 6.11
CA MET A 79 0.37 -2.26 4.94
C MET A 79 1.19 -1.03 5.34
N ALA A 80 2.28 -0.76 4.62
CA ALA A 80 3.04 0.47 4.76
C ALA A 80 3.05 1.21 3.42
N VAL A 81 2.77 2.51 3.45
CA VAL A 81 2.75 3.37 2.27
C VAL A 81 3.55 4.63 2.56
N THR A 82 4.41 5.02 1.63
CA THR A 82 4.96 6.38 1.62
C THR A 82 5.19 6.85 0.19
N MET A 83 4.88 8.12 -0.05
CA MET A 83 5.24 8.85 -1.26
C MET A 83 6.58 9.62 -1.12
N CYS A 84 7.26 9.43 0.02
CA CYS A 84 8.51 10.11 0.38
C CYS A 84 9.76 9.26 0.16
N THR A 85 9.67 8.21 -0.65
CA THR A 85 10.82 7.31 -0.92
C THR A 85 11.92 8.05 -1.68
N TYR A 86 13.18 7.85 -1.28
CA TYR A 86 14.36 8.43 -1.95
C TYR A 86 15.12 7.38 -2.78
N PRO A 87 15.65 7.72 -3.97
CA PRO A 87 15.32 8.89 -4.79
C PRO A 87 14.15 8.63 -5.75
N ASN A 88 13.77 7.35 -5.94
CA ASN A 88 12.78 6.90 -6.91
C ASN A 88 11.87 5.85 -6.27
N ASN A 89 10.80 5.45 -6.99
CA ASN A 89 9.96 4.35 -6.56
C ASN A 89 10.81 3.10 -6.30
N LEU A 90 10.63 2.52 -5.11
CA LEU A 90 11.40 1.38 -4.64
C LEU A 90 10.58 0.10 -4.74
N GLU A 91 9.34 0.13 -4.26
CA GLU A 91 8.59 -1.09 -4.01
C GLU A 91 7.09 -0.91 -4.21
N GLY A 92 6.49 -1.87 -4.90
CA GLY A 92 5.07 -2.19 -4.83
C GLY A 92 4.97 -3.70 -4.70
N SER A 93 4.71 -4.20 -3.49
CA SER A 93 4.80 -5.64 -3.22
C SER A 93 3.71 -6.17 -2.31
N ILE A 94 3.37 -7.44 -2.52
CA ILE A 94 2.49 -8.21 -1.64
C ILE A 94 3.14 -9.56 -1.32
N THR A 95 3.02 -9.96 -0.07
CA THR A 95 3.43 -11.27 0.42
C THR A 95 2.25 -11.91 1.12
N ILE A 96 1.90 -13.13 0.74
CA ILE A 96 0.82 -13.91 1.32
C ILE A 96 1.43 -15.24 1.79
N LEU A 97 1.25 -15.52 3.08
CA LEU A 97 1.73 -16.73 3.74
C LEU A 97 0.51 -17.53 4.19
N GLY A 98 0.32 -18.70 3.60
CA GLY A 98 -0.72 -19.65 3.97
C GLY A 98 -0.14 -20.92 4.55
N GLU A 99 -1.01 -21.82 5.00
CA GLU A 99 -0.62 -23.12 5.57
C GLU A 99 0.18 -23.98 4.59
N LYS A 100 -0.15 -23.93 3.29
CA LYS A 100 0.42 -24.80 2.25
C LYS A 100 1.10 -24.05 1.11
N GLY A 101 1.34 -22.75 1.27
CA GLY A 101 1.93 -21.97 0.21
C GLY A 101 2.42 -20.61 0.67
N THR A 102 3.44 -20.12 -0.02
CA THR A 102 4.05 -18.81 0.18
C THR A 102 4.24 -18.16 -1.17
N VAL A 103 3.69 -16.94 -1.31
CA VAL A 103 3.81 -16.16 -2.53
C VAL A 103 4.29 -14.76 -2.19
N ARG A 104 5.24 -14.27 -2.99
CA ARG A 104 5.62 -12.87 -3.02
C ARG A 104 5.67 -12.38 -4.46
N VAL A 105 4.92 -11.32 -4.72
CA VAL A 105 5.02 -10.55 -5.96
C VAL A 105 5.52 -9.16 -5.58
N GLY A 106 6.67 -8.77 -6.11
CA GLY A 106 7.35 -7.51 -5.83
C GLY A 106 7.67 -6.74 -7.10
N GLY A 107 8.86 -6.13 -7.13
CA GLY A 107 9.20 -5.09 -8.09
C GLY A 107 8.64 -3.73 -7.68
N VAL A 108 8.67 -2.77 -8.61
CA VAL A 108 8.20 -1.39 -8.36
C VAL A 108 6.67 -1.32 -8.35
N ALA A 109 5.99 -2.26 -9.02
CA ALA A 109 4.54 -2.23 -9.18
C ALA A 109 3.90 -3.63 -9.29
N VAL A 110 4.24 -4.57 -8.40
CA VAL A 110 3.71 -5.95 -8.39
C VAL A 110 3.95 -6.66 -9.75
N ASN A 111 5.13 -6.43 -10.32
CA ASN A 111 5.47 -6.82 -11.69
C ASN A 111 6.57 -7.89 -11.77
N GLU A 112 6.98 -8.43 -10.62
CA GLU A 112 8.02 -9.46 -10.51
C GLU A 112 7.56 -10.54 -9.53
N ILE A 113 7.43 -11.79 -9.99
CA ILE A 113 7.22 -12.94 -9.09
C ILE A 113 8.55 -13.25 -8.43
N GLN A 114 8.63 -13.07 -7.12
CA GLN A 114 9.86 -13.25 -6.34
C GLN A 114 9.83 -14.52 -5.49
N GLU A 115 8.64 -15.01 -5.15
CA GLU A 115 8.44 -16.29 -4.47
C GLU A 115 7.12 -16.91 -4.95
N TRP A 116 7.17 -18.20 -5.28
CA TRP A 116 6.01 -18.99 -5.73
C TRP A 116 6.18 -20.44 -5.32
N ASN A 117 5.86 -20.75 -4.07
CA ASN A 117 6.12 -22.05 -3.48
C ASN A 117 4.86 -22.61 -2.84
N PHE A 118 4.48 -23.82 -3.24
CA PHE A 118 3.33 -24.55 -2.71
C PHE A 118 3.73 -25.99 -2.40
N ALA A 119 3.15 -26.57 -1.34
CA ALA A 119 3.47 -27.92 -0.89
C ALA A 119 3.20 -29.02 -1.95
N GLU A 120 2.35 -28.74 -2.94
CA GLU A 120 1.95 -29.66 -4.01
C GLU A 120 2.35 -29.08 -5.39
N SER A 121 3.60 -28.62 -5.53
CA SER A 121 4.17 -28.09 -6.78
C SER A 121 4.78 -29.17 -7.66
#